data_AF-A0AA87YQ33-F1
#
_entry.id   AF-A0AA87YQ33-F1
#
_cell.length_a   1.000
_cell.length_b   1.000
_cell.length_c   1.000
_cell.angle_alpha   90.00
_cell.angle_beta   90.00
_cell.angle_gamma   90.00
#
_symmetry.space_group_name_H-M   'P 1'
#
loop_
_entity.id
_entity.type
_entity.pdbx_description
1 polymer ?
#
loop_
_entity_poly.entity_id
_entity_poly.type
_entity_poly.pdbx_seq_one_letter_code
_entity_poly.pdbx_strand_id
1 'polypeptide(L)'
;MDPRRVEEDRYAAYAFNGMQPLLFDGTRRTVSLSAWLYDMETIFHICHIEAHLQVSLASRCLVADARLWWMTFGEIALPERTWAHFRALVIARFGPIPEEGADEPYRDLEIYRDMQHRRYQSFVADWHAYPQETMGHYCRRFQEAMLPHIPQDLPRPELEALVILRNVVPPQIRQHTPDPTPDMTVAHMVEYILGAEVIVHAMQADAYVVEPEVPADDAGMPEPVYELGPVFPEDPIPADPVQEVPAHEAEFEAEADDQDVDDDMDAPEDPPEDPPIIVISSDDEDDEEEPEHEPGFGGWLDEGDEFEEDPEEILDDDGDADSDVSAVTVVELD
;
A
#
# COMPACT_ATOMS: atom_id res chain seq x y z
N MET A 1 5.66 -33.09 11.59
CA MET A 1 5.38 -33.00 10.14
C MET A 1 5.50 -34.40 9.58
N ASP A 2 4.52 -34.87 8.81
CA ASP A 2 4.58 -36.18 8.16
C ASP A 2 5.64 -36.13 7.02
N PRO A 3 6.67 -37.00 7.02
CA PRO A 3 7.67 -37.04 5.95
C PRO A 3 7.07 -37.23 4.55
N ARG A 4 5.95 -37.95 4.43
CA ARG A 4 5.29 -38.18 3.13
C ARG A 4 4.75 -36.88 2.54
N ARG A 5 4.08 -36.09 3.38
CA ARG A 5 3.56 -34.77 3.01
C ARG A 5 4.67 -33.80 2.58
N VAL A 6 5.84 -33.86 3.22
CA VAL A 6 7.00 -33.05 2.82
C VAL A 6 7.48 -33.42 1.41
N GLU A 7 7.50 -34.71 1.08
CA GLU A 7 7.93 -35.16 -0.24
C GLU A 7 6.87 -34.83 -1.31
N GLU A 8 5.58 -34.97 -1.00
CA GLU A 8 4.47 -34.54 -1.86
C GLU A 8 4.53 -33.03 -2.14
N ASP A 9 4.73 -32.21 -1.10
CA ASP A 9 4.89 -30.75 -1.24
C ASP A 9 6.09 -30.39 -2.14
N ARG A 10 7.19 -31.15 -2.04
CA ARG A 10 8.38 -30.95 -2.89
C ARG A 10 8.12 -31.34 -4.34
N TYR A 11 7.43 -32.46 -4.57
CA TYR A 11 7.04 -32.90 -5.90
C TYR A 11 6.10 -31.88 -6.57
N ALA A 12 5.10 -31.40 -5.83
CA ALA A 12 4.19 -30.34 -6.28
C ALA A 12 4.95 -29.05 -6.64
N ALA A 13 5.91 -28.62 -5.81
CA ALA A 13 6.74 -27.46 -6.11
C ALA A 13 7.64 -27.67 -7.34
N TYR A 14 8.19 -28.88 -7.54
CA TYR A 14 8.98 -29.23 -8.72
C TYR A 14 8.13 -29.19 -9.99
N ALA A 15 6.94 -29.80 -9.97
CA ALA A 15 6.00 -29.77 -11.08
C ALA A 15 5.57 -28.33 -11.41
N PHE A 16 5.24 -27.52 -10.40
CA PHE A 16 4.90 -26.11 -10.57
C PHE A 16 6.02 -25.33 -11.26
N ASN A 17 7.28 -25.48 -10.82
CA ASN A 17 8.42 -24.81 -11.44
C ASN A 17 8.68 -25.32 -12.87
N GLY A 18 8.41 -26.60 -13.14
CA GLY A 18 8.52 -27.20 -14.48
C GLY A 18 7.57 -26.59 -15.51
N MET A 19 6.44 -26.01 -15.06
CA MET A 19 5.49 -25.31 -15.93
C MET A 19 5.92 -23.89 -16.31
N GLN A 20 7.02 -23.38 -15.74
CA GLN A 20 7.53 -22.02 -15.98
C GLN A 20 6.45 -20.93 -15.75
N PRO A 21 5.94 -20.80 -14.51
CA PRO A 21 4.87 -19.87 -14.18
C PRO A 21 5.24 -18.43 -14.56
N LEU A 22 4.24 -17.66 -15.02
CA LEU A 22 4.41 -16.25 -15.31
C LEU A 22 4.83 -15.48 -14.04
N LEU A 23 5.76 -14.55 -14.21
CA LEU A 23 6.17 -13.62 -13.15
C LEU A 23 5.29 -12.37 -13.19
N PHE A 24 4.99 -11.81 -12.03
CA PHE A 24 4.20 -10.59 -11.91
C PHE A 24 4.98 -9.49 -11.17
N ASP A 25 5.22 -8.38 -11.85
CA ASP A 25 6.02 -7.26 -11.37
C ASP A 25 5.25 -6.22 -10.57
N GLY A 26 3.91 -6.32 -10.53
CA GLY A 26 3.05 -5.32 -9.90
C GLY A 26 2.58 -4.22 -10.85
N THR A 27 2.77 -4.39 -12.16
CA THR A 27 2.19 -3.46 -13.14
C THR A 27 0.67 -3.42 -13.02
N ARG A 28 0.10 -2.21 -12.92
CA ARG A 28 -1.36 -1.98 -12.84
C ARG A 28 -2.10 -2.18 -14.18
N ARG A 29 -1.51 -2.93 -15.10
CA ARG A 29 -2.13 -3.25 -16.38
C ARG A 29 -3.06 -4.43 -16.19
N THR A 30 -4.36 -4.22 -16.41
CA THR A 30 -5.39 -5.26 -16.26
C THR A 30 -5.06 -6.53 -17.03
N VAL A 31 -4.48 -6.40 -18.23
CA VAL A 31 -4.09 -7.53 -19.07
C VAL A 31 -2.98 -8.36 -18.43
N SER A 32 -1.94 -7.73 -17.88
CA SER A 32 -0.83 -8.44 -17.23
C SER A 32 -1.30 -9.19 -15.98
N LEU A 33 -2.10 -8.54 -15.14
CA LEU A 33 -2.63 -9.15 -13.93
C LEU A 33 -3.58 -10.31 -14.23
N SER A 34 -4.51 -10.13 -15.16
CA SER A 34 -5.46 -11.18 -15.54
C SER A 34 -4.78 -12.38 -16.18
N ALA A 35 -3.79 -12.16 -17.07
CA ALA A 35 -2.98 -13.22 -17.65
C ALA A 35 -2.23 -14.01 -16.58
N TRP A 36 -1.61 -13.31 -15.62
CA TRP A 36 -0.89 -13.94 -14.52
C TRP A 36 -1.82 -14.77 -13.61
N LEU A 37 -2.98 -14.22 -13.22
CA LEU A 37 -3.95 -14.94 -12.39
C LEU A 37 -4.47 -16.21 -13.09
N TYR A 38 -4.78 -16.09 -14.38
CA TYR A 38 -5.23 -17.22 -15.19
C TYR A 38 -4.16 -18.32 -15.31
N ASP A 39 -2.90 -17.92 -15.49
CA ASP A 39 -1.76 -18.84 -15.52
C ASP A 39 -1.59 -19.60 -14.20
N MET A 40 -1.64 -18.90 -13.05
CA MET A 40 -1.57 -19.54 -11.74
C MET A 40 -2.71 -20.55 -11.53
N GLU A 41 -3.95 -20.18 -11.82
CA GLU A 41 -5.12 -21.05 -11.68
C GLU A 41 -5.02 -22.29 -12.59
N THR A 42 -4.52 -22.11 -13.81
CA THR A 42 -4.30 -23.19 -14.77
C THR A 42 -3.23 -24.17 -14.28
N ILE A 43 -2.08 -23.66 -13.81
CA ILE A 43 -1.00 -24.50 -13.28
C ILE A 43 -1.46 -25.24 -12.02
N PHE A 44 -2.18 -24.58 -11.11
CA PHE A 44 -2.72 -25.24 -9.91
C PHE A 44 -3.65 -26.39 -10.26
N HIS A 45 -4.49 -26.21 -11.28
CA HIS A 45 -5.38 -27.26 -11.76
C HIS A 45 -4.60 -28.42 -12.41
N ILE A 46 -3.67 -28.14 -13.33
CA ILE A 46 -2.90 -29.17 -14.06
C ILE A 46 -1.99 -29.96 -13.13
N CYS A 47 -1.29 -29.29 -12.21
CA CYS A 47 -0.33 -29.92 -11.30
C CYS A 47 -0.98 -30.44 -10.01
N HIS A 48 -2.32 -30.35 -9.88
CA HIS A 48 -3.07 -30.76 -8.69
C HIS A 48 -2.49 -30.17 -7.38
N ILE A 49 -2.18 -28.87 -7.39
CA ILE A 49 -1.54 -28.20 -6.26
C ILE A 49 -2.53 -28.02 -5.10
N GLU A 50 -2.22 -28.59 -3.94
CA GLU A 50 -3.02 -28.46 -2.73
C GLU A 50 -3.16 -27.01 -2.25
N ALA A 51 -4.31 -26.69 -1.66
CA ALA A 51 -4.68 -25.32 -1.26
C ALA A 51 -3.64 -24.65 -0.34
N HIS A 52 -2.98 -25.40 0.56
CA HIS A 52 -1.97 -24.83 1.47
C HIS A 52 -0.68 -24.39 0.76
N LEU A 53 -0.41 -24.91 -0.44
CA LEU A 53 0.78 -24.57 -1.23
C LEU A 53 0.52 -23.43 -2.22
N GLN A 54 -0.71 -23.26 -2.70
CA GLN A 54 -1.06 -22.32 -3.77
C GLN A 54 -0.53 -20.90 -3.48
N VAL A 55 -0.81 -20.35 -2.30
CA VAL A 55 -0.33 -19.00 -1.91
C VAL A 55 1.20 -18.94 -1.83
N SER A 56 1.84 -19.97 -1.29
CA SER A 56 3.30 -20.03 -1.15
C SER A 56 4.01 -20.11 -2.50
N LEU A 57 3.42 -20.80 -3.48
CA LEU A 57 3.97 -20.92 -4.83
C LEU A 57 3.70 -19.66 -5.67
N ALA A 58 2.47 -19.14 -5.67
CA ALA A 58 2.14 -17.91 -6.38
C ALA A 58 2.92 -16.70 -5.86
N SER A 59 3.09 -16.56 -4.53
CA SER A 59 3.85 -15.45 -3.95
C SER A 59 5.34 -15.43 -4.35
N ARG A 60 5.92 -16.60 -4.69
CA ARG A 60 7.28 -16.67 -5.24
C ARG A 60 7.39 -16.15 -6.67
N CYS A 61 6.27 -16.12 -7.40
CA CYS A 61 6.20 -15.59 -8.76
C CYS A 61 6.01 -14.06 -8.78
N LEU A 62 5.83 -13.43 -7.61
CA LEU A 62 5.84 -11.98 -7.49
C LEU A 62 7.29 -11.47 -7.57
N VAL A 63 7.51 -10.45 -8.39
CA VAL A 63 8.79 -9.75 -8.55
C VAL A 63 8.61 -8.25 -8.35
N ALA A 64 9.73 -7.52 -8.26
CA ALA A 64 9.75 -6.05 -8.12
C ALA A 64 8.77 -5.51 -7.05
N ASP A 65 7.89 -4.58 -7.43
CA ASP A 65 6.96 -3.90 -6.53
C ASP A 65 5.94 -4.85 -5.92
N ALA A 66 5.50 -5.87 -6.67
CA ALA A 66 4.59 -6.88 -6.15
C ALA A 66 5.22 -7.70 -5.03
N ARG A 67 6.49 -8.08 -5.19
CA ARG A 67 7.23 -8.82 -4.17
C ARG A 67 7.45 -7.99 -2.92
N LEU A 68 7.86 -6.73 -3.08
CA LEU A 68 8.05 -5.81 -1.96
C LEU A 68 6.74 -5.65 -1.20
N TRP A 69 5.63 -5.38 -1.89
CA TRP A 69 4.31 -5.27 -1.25
C TRP A 69 3.91 -6.56 -0.50
N TRP A 70 4.12 -7.73 -1.10
CA TRP A 70 3.76 -9.00 -0.46
C TRP A 70 4.55 -9.24 0.83
N MET A 71 5.85 -8.97 0.81
CA MET A 71 6.73 -9.11 1.99
C MET A 71 6.39 -8.11 3.10
N THR A 72 6.03 -6.88 2.72
CA THR A 72 5.76 -5.82 3.72
C THR A 72 4.34 -5.89 4.27
N PHE A 73 3.35 -6.27 3.46
CA PHE A 73 1.94 -6.15 3.81
C PHE A 73 1.13 -7.42 3.56
N GLY A 74 1.37 -8.09 2.43
CA GLY A 74 0.55 -9.20 1.97
C GLY A 74 0.54 -10.38 2.94
N GLU A 75 1.69 -10.76 3.50
CA GLU A 75 1.77 -11.89 4.42
C GLU A 75 1.03 -11.64 5.75
N ILE A 76 0.97 -10.39 6.20
CA ILE A 76 0.29 -10.00 7.45
C ILE A 76 -1.22 -9.84 7.23
N ALA A 77 -1.63 -9.37 6.05
CA ALA A 77 -3.02 -9.07 5.72
C ALA A 77 -3.87 -10.31 5.42
N LEU A 78 -3.30 -11.52 5.48
CA LEU A 78 -3.93 -12.74 5.02
C LEU A 78 -4.16 -13.71 6.20
N PRO A 79 -5.24 -13.52 7.00
CA PRO A 79 -5.51 -14.35 8.18
C PRO A 79 -5.70 -15.82 7.80
N GLU A 80 -6.30 -16.07 6.64
CA GLU A 80 -6.44 -17.40 6.05
C GLU A 80 -5.59 -17.51 4.79
N ARG A 81 -4.64 -18.46 4.79
CA ARG A 81 -3.75 -18.78 3.65
C ARG A 81 -4.45 -19.53 2.53
N THR A 82 -5.56 -18.96 2.06
CA THR A 82 -6.34 -19.49 0.94
C THR A 82 -6.06 -18.70 -0.33
N TRP A 83 -6.14 -19.40 -1.47
CA TRP A 83 -5.97 -18.77 -2.78
C TRP A 83 -6.99 -17.67 -3.05
N ALA A 84 -8.25 -17.86 -2.64
CA ALA A 84 -9.31 -16.88 -2.85
C ALA A 84 -8.98 -15.52 -2.19
N HIS A 85 -8.53 -15.53 -0.94
CA HIS A 85 -8.12 -14.31 -0.24
C HIS A 85 -6.88 -13.67 -0.87
N PHE A 86 -5.90 -14.50 -1.24
CA PHE A 86 -4.68 -14.01 -1.87
C PHE A 86 -4.99 -13.31 -3.20
N ARG A 87 -5.79 -13.96 -4.05
CA ARG A 87 -6.28 -13.41 -5.33
C ARG A 87 -7.01 -12.10 -5.12
N ALA A 88 -7.93 -12.03 -4.15
CA ALA A 88 -8.65 -10.81 -3.82
C ALA A 88 -7.70 -9.66 -3.42
N LEU A 89 -6.69 -9.92 -2.58
CA LEU A 89 -5.71 -8.90 -2.19
C LEU A 89 -4.85 -8.41 -3.37
N VAL A 90 -4.41 -9.33 -4.24
CA VAL A 90 -3.62 -8.95 -5.43
C VAL A 90 -4.49 -8.10 -6.39
N ILE A 91 -5.74 -8.48 -6.62
CA ILE A 91 -6.69 -7.70 -7.44
C ILE A 91 -6.95 -6.34 -6.82
N ALA A 92 -7.23 -6.26 -5.51
CA ALA A 92 -7.46 -4.99 -4.84
C ALA A 92 -6.23 -4.06 -4.92
N ARG A 93 -5.01 -4.63 -4.94
CA ARG A 93 -3.77 -3.86 -4.94
C ARG A 93 -3.32 -3.39 -6.32
N PHE A 94 -3.45 -4.26 -7.32
CA PHE A 94 -2.87 -4.08 -8.67
C PHE A 94 -3.91 -4.11 -9.79
N GLY A 95 -5.17 -4.39 -9.49
CA GLY A 95 -6.26 -4.30 -10.45
C GLY A 95 -6.48 -2.88 -10.95
N PRO A 96 -7.20 -2.73 -12.08
CA PRO A 96 -7.61 -1.41 -12.54
C PRO A 96 -8.39 -0.70 -11.45
N ILE A 97 -8.14 0.59 -11.29
CA ILE A 97 -9.02 1.42 -10.48
C ILE A 97 -10.35 1.46 -11.23
N PRO A 98 -11.45 0.97 -10.65
CA PRO A 98 -12.77 1.08 -11.24
C PRO A 98 -13.04 2.56 -11.54
N GLU A 99 -13.53 2.84 -12.74
CA GLU A 99 -14.05 4.15 -13.05
C GLU A 99 -15.21 4.45 -12.09
N GLU A 100 -15.22 5.66 -11.56
CA GLU A 100 -16.23 6.16 -10.63
C GLU A 100 -17.64 5.87 -11.17
N GLY A 101 -18.39 5.01 -10.48
CA GLY A 101 -19.77 4.65 -10.84
C GLY A 101 -19.98 3.24 -11.38
N ALA A 102 -18.93 2.41 -11.49
CA ALA A 102 -19.15 0.97 -11.62
C ALA A 102 -19.63 0.40 -10.28
N ASP A 103 -20.86 -0.13 -10.23
CA ASP A 103 -21.39 -0.87 -9.08
C ASP A 103 -20.39 -1.99 -8.70
N GLU A 104 -19.58 -1.77 -7.64
CA GLU A 104 -18.51 -2.66 -7.22
C GLU A 104 -18.99 -3.63 -6.13
N PRO A 105 -19.03 -4.95 -6.37
CA PRO A 105 -19.34 -5.93 -5.34
C PRO A 105 -18.14 -6.35 -4.45
N TYR A 106 -16.93 -5.80 -4.64
CA TYR A 106 -15.72 -6.36 -4.01
C TYR A 106 -14.65 -5.35 -3.55
N ARG A 107 -15.06 -4.18 -3.06
CA ARG A 107 -14.25 -3.51 -2.03
C ARG A 107 -14.86 -3.83 -0.69
N ASP A 108 -14.26 -4.79 0.01
CA ASP A 108 -14.40 -4.78 1.45
C ASP A 108 -13.80 -3.44 1.93
N LEU A 109 -14.70 -2.48 2.20
CA LEU A 109 -14.36 -1.13 2.60
C LEU A 109 -13.44 -1.13 3.83
N GLU A 110 -13.51 -2.18 4.64
CA GLU A 110 -12.63 -2.38 5.79
C GLU A 110 -11.20 -2.69 5.35
N ILE A 111 -10.99 -3.53 4.32
CA ILE A 111 -9.66 -3.83 3.78
C ILE A 111 -9.06 -2.59 3.11
N TYR A 112 -9.86 -1.82 2.37
CA TYR A 112 -9.41 -0.56 1.78
C TYR A 112 -9.06 0.47 2.86
N ARG A 113 -9.93 0.65 3.87
CA ARG A 113 -9.69 1.55 5.01
C ARG A 113 -8.45 1.14 5.78
N ASP A 114 -8.27 -0.14 6.06
CA ASP A 114 -7.12 -0.64 6.81
C ASP A 114 -5.82 -0.50 6.00
N MET A 115 -5.86 -0.71 4.68
CA MET A 115 -4.69 -0.47 3.82
C MET A 115 -4.30 1.02 3.79
N GLN A 116 -5.28 1.93 3.75
CA GLN A 116 -5.03 3.37 3.83
C GLN A 116 -4.54 3.78 5.23
N HIS A 117 -5.12 3.22 6.29
CA HIS A 117 -4.70 3.44 7.67
C HIS A 117 -3.26 2.97 7.93
N ARG A 118 -2.85 1.82 7.37
CA ARG A 118 -1.47 1.32 7.48
C ARG A 118 -0.47 2.10 6.65
N ARG A 119 -0.83 2.56 5.44
CA ARG A 119 -0.03 3.54 4.68
C ARG A 119 0.17 4.81 5.49
N TYR A 120 -0.91 5.30 6.10
CA TYR A 120 -0.86 6.44 7.00
C TYR A 120 0.12 6.22 8.16
N GLN A 121 0.06 5.08 8.85
CA GLN A 121 0.99 4.77 9.94
C GLN A 121 2.46 4.73 9.48
N SER A 122 2.73 4.22 8.27
CA SER A 122 4.08 4.26 7.68
C SER A 122 4.56 5.70 7.46
N PHE A 123 3.69 6.59 6.98
CA PHE A 123 4.04 8.01 6.81
C PHE A 123 4.26 8.74 8.13
N VAL A 124 3.48 8.43 9.17
CA VAL A 124 3.71 8.96 10.52
C VAL A 124 5.05 8.49 11.07
N ALA A 125 5.41 7.23 10.85
CA ALA A 125 6.72 6.70 11.22
C ALA A 125 7.86 7.40 10.45
N ASP A 126 7.71 7.60 9.15
CA ASP A 126 8.68 8.34 8.33
C ASP A 126 8.82 9.80 8.79
N TRP A 127 7.72 10.46 9.18
CA TRP A 127 7.75 11.80 9.75
C TRP A 127 8.58 11.87 11.04
N HIS A 128 8.35 10.93 11.96
CA HIS A 128 9.13 10.85 13.19
C HIS A 128 10.63 10.57 12.94
N ALA A 129 11.01 10.07 11.76
CA ALA A 129 12.40 9.85 11.38
C ALA A 129 13.15 11.13 10.92
N TYR A 130 12.45 12.25 10.64
CA TYR A 130 13.05 13.53 10.23
C TYR A 130 12.81 14.66 11.25
N PRO A 131 13.42 14.61 12.45
CA PRO A 131 13.12 15.54 13.55
C PRO A 131 13.54 17.00 13.28
N GLN A 132 14.24 17.28 12.18
CA GLN A 132 14.76 18.61 11.82
C GLN A 132 14.07 19.21 10.60
N GLU A 133 13.10 18.50 10.00
CA GLU A 133 12.37 19.02 8.84
C GLU A 133 11.32 20.05 9.30
N THR A 134 11.24 21.17 8.59
CA THR A 134 10.21 22.18 8.83
C THR A 134 8.84 21.67 8.39
N MET A 135 7.75 22.15 9.01
CA MET A 135 6.40 21.77 8.61
C MET A 135 6.13 22.13 7.16
N GLY A 136 6.72 23.23 6.68
CA GLY A 136 6.65 23.65 5.28
C GLY A 136 7.19 22.63 4.29
N HIS A 137 8.32 21.98 4.60
CA HIS A 137 8.86 20.93 3.75
C HIS A 137 7.97 19.68 3.76
N TYR A 138 7.41 19.31 4.92
CA TYR A 138 6.46 18.21 5.02
C TYR A 138 5.18 18.46 4.24
N CYS A 139 4.54 19.61 4.43
CA CYS A 139 3.32 19.99 3.72
C CYS A 139 3.53 19.95 2.21
N ARG A 140 4.71 20.38 1.73
CA ARG A 140 5.09 20.27 0.32
C ARG A 140 5.23 18.81 -0.12
N ARG A 141 5.96 17.97 0.62
CA ARG A 141 6.07 16.53 0.30
C ARG A 141 4.72 15.83 0.33
N PHE A 142 3.86 16.15 1.29
CA PHE A 142 2.51 15.63 1.38
C PHE A 142 1.67 16.05 0.16
N GLN A 143 1.73 17.33 -0.22
CA GLN A 143 1.08 17.83 -1.42
C GLN A 143 1.58 17.13 -2.69
N GLU A 144 2.88 16.90 -2.81
CA GLU A 144 3.48 16.30 -4.01
C GLU A 144 3.29 14.78 -4.09
N ALA A 145 3.40 14.07 -2.96
CA ALA A 145 3.41 12.61 -2.94
C ALA A 145 2.06 11.96 -2.58
N MET A 146 1.23 12.63 -1.79
CA MET A 146 -0.03 12.04 -1.28
C MET A 146 -1.26 12.65 -1.95
N LEU A 147 -1.31 13.97 -2.11
CA LEU A 147 -2.49 14.67 -2.65
C LEU A 147 -2.96 14.13 -4.03
N PRO A 148 -2.07 13.76 -4.98
CA PRO A 148 -2.49 13.20 -6.27
C PRO A 148 -3.12 11.80 -6.17
N HIS A 149 -2.98 11.14 -5.03
CA HIS A 149 -3.48 9.78 -4.79
C HIS A 149 -4.70 9.74 -3.87
N ILE A 150 -5.09 10.88 -3.29
CA ILE A 150 -6.34 11.04 -2.56
C ILE A 150 -7.42 11.39 -3.59
N PRO A 151 -8.45 10.54 -3.78
CA PRO A 151 -9.54 10.86 -4.70
C PRO A 151 -10.24 12.15 -4.27
N GLN A 152 -10.43 13.08 -5.21
CA GLN A 152 -10.95 14.43 -4.92
C GLN A 152 -12.48 14.46 -4.72
N ASP A 153 -13.16 13.38 -5.07
CA ASP A 153 -14.62 13.30 -5.07
C ASP A 153 -15.16 12.38 -3.95
N LEU A 154 -14.39 12.13 -2.88
CA LEU A 154 -14.81 11.26 -1.78
C LEU A 154 -15.63 12.01 -0.71
N PRO A 155 -16.95 11.77 -0.61
CA PRO A 155 -17.74 12.39 0.44
C PRO A 155 -17.46 11.68 1.77
N ARG A 156 -16.89 12.42 2.75
CA ARG A 156 -16.68 12.07 4.18
C ARG A 156 -15.26 11.62 4.64
N PRO A 157 -14.42 10.90 3.87
CA PRO A 157 -13.04 10.57 4.26
C PRO A 157 -12.08 11.76 4.32
N GLU A 158 -12.41 12.87 3.67
CA GLU A 158 -11.61 14.10 3.73
C GLU A 158 -11.53 14.63 5.15
N LEU A 159 -12.62 14.55 5.93
CA LEU A 159 -12.61 14.97 7.33
C LEU A 159 -11.66 14.12 8.18
N GLU A 160 -11.57 12.81 7.91
CA GLU A 160 -10.62 11.93 8.58
C GLU A 160 -9.19 12.25 8.18
N ALA A 161 -8.90 12.42 6.88
CA ALA A 161 -7.58 12.82 6.39
C ALA A 161 -7.15 14.19 6.95
N LEU A 162 -8.09 15.12 7.13
CA LEU A 162 -7.91 16.45 7.70
C LEU A 162 -7.68 16.43 9.21
N VAL A 163 -8.48 15.66 9.96
CA VAL A 163 -8.30 15.41 11.40
C VAL A 163 -6.93 14.76 11.64
N ILE A 164 -6.56 13.83 10.76
CA ILE A 164 -5.27 13.14 10.77
C ILE A 164 -4.12 14.12 10.48
N LEU A 165 -4.21 14.92 9.41
CA LEU A 165 -3.22 15.92 9.04
C LEU A 165 -3.00 16.92 10.20
N ARG A 166 -4.08 17.32 10.88
CA ARG A 166 -4.00 18.17 12.08
C ARG A 166 -3.35 17.48 13.28
N ASN A 167 -3.57 16.18 13.44
CA ASN A 167 -3.08 15.43 14.59
C ASN A 167 -1.59 15.10 14.51
N VAL A 168 -0.98 15.15 13.33
CA VAL A 168 0.48 15.02 13.14
C VAL A 168 1.23 16.36 13.30
N VAL A 169 0.52 17.49 13.21
CA VAL A 169 1.08 18.82 13.39
C VAL A 169 1.48 19.06 14.85
N PRO A 170 2.68 19.61 15.14
CA PRO A 170 3.13 19.96 16.47
C PRO A 170 2.10 20.80 17.23
N PRO A 171 1.96 20.61 18.56
CA PRO A 171 0.94 21.30 19.36
C PRO A 171 0.95 22.83 19.21
N GLN A 172 2.13 23.43 19.04
CA GLN A 172 2.30 24.87 18.87
C GLN A 172 1.64 25.37 17.58
N ILE A 173 1.84 24.67 16.46
CA ILE A 173 1.23 25.01 15.16
C ILE A 173 -0.26 24.67 15.18
N ARG A 174 -0.64 23.56 15.85
CA ARG A 174 -2.03 23.10 15.96
C ARG A 174 -2.94 24.12 16.64
N GLN A 175 -2.44 24.87 17.63
CA GLN A 175 -3.20 25.93 18.31
C GLN A 175 -3.62 27.07 17.36
N HIS A 176 -2.89 27.25 16.26
CA HIS A 176 -3.17 28.26 15.24
C HIS A 176 -3.83 27.68 13.99
N THR A 177 -4.11 26.37 13.97
CA THR A 177 -4.77 25.69 12.86
C THR A 177 -6.25 25.46 13.22
N PRO A 178 -7.22 25.91 12.41
CA PRO A 178 -8.64 25.70 12.68
C PRO A 178 -8.98 24.20 12.75
N ASP A 179 -10.02 23.86 13.51
CA ASP A 179 -10.59 22.51 13.45
C ASP A 179 -11.19 22.29 12.05
N PRO A 180 -11.03 21.08 11.47
CA PRO A 180 -11.52 20.81 10.14
C PRO A 180 -13.05 20.84 10.10
N THR A 181 -13.59 21.56 9.12
CA THR A 181 -15.03 21.67 8.87
C THR A 181 -15.43 20.81 7.66
N PRO A 182 -16.71 20.42 7.52
CA PRO A 182 -17.17 19.56 6.40
C PRO A 182 -16.94 20.13 5.00
N ASP A 183 -16.79 21.45 4.88
CA ASP A 183 -16.51 22.19 3.65
C ASP A 183 -15.02 22.47 3.43
N MET A 184 -14.16 22.09 4.38
CA MET A 184 -12.72 22.28 4.28
C MET A 184 -12.12 21.19 3.39
N THR A 185 -11.31 21.58 2.40
CA THR A 185 -10.57 20.65 1.55
C THR A 185 -9.20 20.37 2.16
N VAL A 186 -8.56 19.27 1.76
CA VAL A 186 -7.17 18.96 2.16
C VAL A 186 -6.22 20.09 1.78
N ALA A 187 -6.42 20.74 0.63
CA ALA A 187 -5.62 21.88 0.20
C ALA A 187 -5.76 23.08 1.15
N HIS A 188 -6.99 23.48 1.51
CA HIS A 188 -7.23 24.57 2.46
C HIS A 188 -6.55 24.30 3.81
N MET A 189 -6.59 23.05 4.28
CA MET A 189 -5.97 22.70 5.56
C MET A 189 -4.46 22.76 5.53
N VAL A 190 -3.83 22.32 4.42
CA VAL A 190 -2.38 22.47 4.26
C VAL A 190 -2.01 23.96 4.26
N GLU A 191 -2.77 24.82 3.60
CA GLU A 191 -2.53 26.28 3.65
C GLU A 191 -2.64 26.85 5.07
N TYR A 192 -3.63 26.42 5.86
CA TYR A 192 -3.76 26.84 7.25
C TYR A 192 -2.58 26.38 8.11
N ILE A 193 -2.10 25.15 7.93
CA ILE A 193 -0.94 24.61 8.66
C ILE A 193 0.33 25.41 8.32
N LEU A 194 0.53 25.72 7.03
CA LEU A 194 1.65 26.55 6.56
C LEU A 194 1.57 27.97 7.14
N GLY A 195 0.38 28.58 7.14
CA GLY A 195 0.18 29.90 7.74
C GLY A 195 0.44 29.91 9.25
N ALA A 196 0.00 28.87 9.97
CA ALA A 196 0.24 28.69 11.40
C ALA A 196 1.74 28.55 11.72
N GLU A 197 2.52 27.85 10.89
CA GLU A 197 3.96 27.74 11.05
C GLU A 197 4.66 29.11 10.97
N VAL A 198 4.27 29.97 10.01
CA VAL A 198 4.83 31.32 9.88
C VAL A 198 4.55 32.16 11.14
N ILE A 199 3.34 32.06 11.70
CA ILE A 199 2.97 32.75 12.94
C ILE A 199 3.84 32.29 14.11
N VAL A 200 4.01 30.97 14.28
CA VAL A 200 4.83 30.41 15.36
C VAL A 200 6.28 30.85 15.24
N HIS A 201 6.85 30.87 14.03
CA HIS A 201 8.21 31.36 13.80
C HIS A 201 8.35 32.86 14.08
N ALA A 202 7.37 33.68 13.70
CA ALA A 202 7.38 35.11 14.00
C ALA A 202 7.35 35.35 15.53
N MET A 203 6.48 34.64 16.25
CA MET A 203 6.41 34.73 17.72
C MET A 203 7.72 34.29 18.40
N GLN A 204 8.37 33.26 17.88
CA GLN A 204 9.67 32.80 18.40
C GLN A 204 10.80 33.79 18.10
N ALA A 205 10.77 34.44 16.94
CA ALA A 205 11.75 35.47 16.57
C ALA A 205 11.62 36.71 17.45
N ASP A 206 10.39 37.16 17.71
CA ASP A 206 10.11 38.31 18.60
C ASP A 206 10.45 38.00 20.06
N ALA A 207 10.21 36.76 20.51
CA ALA A 207 10.63 36.31 21.84
C ALA A 207 12.17 36.25 22.01
N TYR A 208 12.92 36.20 20.91
CA TYR A 208 14.39 36.21 20.90
C TYR A 208 14.99 37.61 20.79
N VAL A 209 14.16 38.66 20.72
CA VAL A 209 14.60 40.03 20.97
C VAL A 209 14.85 40.14 22.47
N VAL A 210 15.95 39.54 22.92
CA VAL A 210 16.59 39.88 24.19
C VAL A 210 16.92 41.35 24.05
N GLU A 211 16.15 42.22 24.71
CA GLU A 211 16.56 43.61 24.92
C GLU A 211 18.01 43.51 25.40
N PRO A 212 19.01 44.05 24.66
CA PRO A 212 20.37 43.99 25.12
C PRO A 212 20.33 44.61 26.51
N GLU A 213 20.70 43.85 27.54
CA GLU A 213 20.94 44.40 28.86
C GLU A 213 22.01 45.46 28.64
N VAL A 214 21.57 46.70 28.45
CA VAL A 214 22.45 47.86 28.47
C VAL A 214 22.97 47.84 29.90
N PRO A 215 24.25 47.50 30.13
CA PRO A 215 24.75 47.46 31.48
C PRO A 215 24.55 48.86 32.07
N ALA A 216 23.66 48.95 33.05
CA ALA A 216 23.48 50.15 33.83
C ALA A 216 24.79 50.34 34.62
N ASP A 217 25.41 51.50 34.40
CA ASP A 217 26.65 51.96 35.00
C ASP A 217 27.95 51.37 34.43
N ASP A 218 28.52 52.05 33.42
CA ASP A 218 29.88 52.54 33.63
C ASP A 218 30.10 53.92 33.01
N ALA A 219 30.58 54.81 33.85
CA ALA A 219 30.86 56.20 33.52
C ALA A 219 32.14 56.27 32.68
N GLY A 220 32.03 56.79 31.46
CA GLY A 220 33.17 57.37 30.75
C GLY A 220 34.05 56.37 29.99
N MET A 221 33.48 55.68 29.01
CA MET A 221 34.28 55.12 27.92
C MET A 221 34.40 56.15 26.79
N PRO A 222 35.62 56.45 26.30
CA PRO A 222 35.85 57.40 25.21
C PRO A 222 35.20 56.90 23.92
N GLU A 223 34.73 57.85 23.10
CA GLU A 223 34.09 57.57 21.81
C GLU A 223 34.92 56.56 21.00
N PRO A 224 34.31 55.48 20.49
CA PRO A 224 34.98 54.61 19.55
C PRO A 224 35.21 55.41 18.27
N VAL A 225 36.47 55.74 17.99
CA VAL A 225 36.91 56.21 16.69
C VAL A 225 36.77 55.03 15.74
N TYR A 226 35.69 55.03 14.96
CA TYR A 226 35.55 54.11 13.85
C TYR A 226 36.55 54.53 12.76
N GLU A 227 37.76 53.98 12.81
CA GLU A 227 38.63 53.99 11.63
C GLU A 227 37.94 53.15 10.54
N LEU A 228 37.48 53.85 9.50
CA LEU A 228 37.04 53.23 8.26
C LEU A 228 38.18 52.37 7.72
N GLY A 229 38.08 51.06 7.95
CA GLY A 229 38.97 50.08 7.34
C GLY A 229 38.95 50.22 5.81
N PRO A 230 40.04 49.84 5.13
CA PRO A 230 40.19 50.04 3.69
C PRO A 230 39.02 49.38 2.94
N VAL A 231 38.36 50.18 2.11
CA VAL A 231 37.39 49.73 1.11
C VAL A 231 38.13 48.75 0.20
N PHE A 232 37.84 47.46 0.36
CA PHE A 232 38.30 46.46 -0.60
C PHE A 232 37.58 46.73 -1.93
N PRO A 233 38.31 46.85 -3.05
CA PRO A 233 37.68 46.93 -4.36
C PRO A 233 36.87 45.66 -4.60
N GLU A 234 35.62 45.82 -5.01
CA GLU A 234 34.76 44.72 -5.42
C GLU A 234 35.44 43.94 -6.55
N ASP A 235 35.79 42.68 -6.28
CA ASP A 235 36.28 41.79 -7.32
C ASP A 235 35.16 41.60 -8.37
N PRO A 236 35.49 41.72 -9.67
CA PRO A 236 34.50 41.55 -10.72
C PRO A 236 33.94 40.13 -10.68
N ILE A 237 32.61 40.05 -10.59
CA ILE A 237 31.84 38.81 -10.72
C ILE A 237 32.28 38.10 -12.01
N PRO A 238 32.83 36.86 -11.95
CA PRO A 238 33.17 36.13 -13.16
C PRO A 238 31.88 35.83 -13.91
N ALA A 239 31.83 36.26 -15.18
CA ALA A 239 30.74 35.93 -16.08
C ALA A 239 30.61 34.40 -16.19
N ASP A 240 29.39 33.90 -16.01
CA ASP A 240 29.06 32.49 -16.23
C ASP A 240 29.53 32.04 -17.61
N PRO A 241 30.26 30.91 -17.72
CA PRO A 241 30.61 30.37 -19.01
C PRO A 241 29.34 29.88 -19.69
N VAL A 242 29.04 30.50 -20.84
CA VAL A 242 28.04 30.05 -21.81
C VAL A 242 28.32 28.58 -22.11
N GLN A 243 27.46 27.69 -21.64
CA GLN A 243 27.45 26.30 -22.07
C GLN A 243 26.97 26.24 -23.52
N GLU A 244 27.92 26.15 -24.45
CA GLU A 244 27.63 25.67 -25.80
C GLU A 244 27.18 24.21 -25.71
N VAL A 245 25.91 23.97 -26.01
CA VAL A 245 25.34 22.63 -26.19
C VAL A 245 25.85 22.11 -27.54
N PRO A 246 26.66 21.04 -27.61
CA PRO A 246 27.01 20.47 -28.90
C PRO A 246 25.81 19.65 -29.39
N ALA A 247 25.28 20.05 -30.54
CA ALA A 247 24.42 19.21 -31.35
C ALA A 247 25.22 17.99 -31.82
N HIS A 248 25.01 16.85 -31.16
CA HIS A 248 25.41 15.56 -31.68
C HIS A 248 24.16 14.87 -32.24
N GLU A 249 23.98 15.02 -33.55
CA GLU A 249 23.35 13.99 -34.37
C GLU A 249 24.17 12.72 -34.17
N ALA A 250 23.54 11.68 -33.61
CA ALA A 250 24.07 10.33 -33.58
C ALA A 250 23.13 9.47 -34.42
N GLU A 251 23.49 9.36 -35.69
CA GLU A 251 23.08 8.28 -36.57
C GLU A 251 23.46 6.96 -35.88
N PHE A 252 22.47 6.15 -35.50
CA PHE A 252 22.70 4.81 -35.00
C PHE A 252 22.54 3.85 -36.19
N GLU A 253 23.67 3.55 -36.83
CA GLU A 253 23.77 2.50 -37.84
C GLU A 253 23.52 1.13 -37.18
N ALA A 254 22.65 0.35 -37.82
CA ALA A 254 22.37 -1.03 -37.47
C ALA A 254 23.51 -1.92 -37.99
N GLU A 255 24.44 -2.30 -37.12
CA GLU A 255 25.32 -3.44 -37.38
C GLU A 255 24.61 -4.73 -36.94
N ALA A 256 24.20 -5.51 -37.94
CA ALA A 256 23.89 -6.92 -37.79
C ALA A 256 25.22 -7.68 -37.70
N ASP A 257 25.52 -8.22 -36.52
CA ASP A 257 26.66 -9.11 -36.32
C ASP A 257 26.16 -10.56 -36.49
N ASP A 258 26.33 -11.08 -37.71
CA ASP A 258 26.25 -12.50 -38.03
C ASP A 258 27.44 -13.21 -37.39
N GLN A 259 27.24 -13.80 -36.20
CA GLN A 259 28.18 -14.78 -35.65
C GLN A 259 27.66 -16.19 -35.90
N ASP A 260 28.11 -16.74 -37.02
CA ASP A 260 28.22 -18.18 -37.25
C ASP A 260 29.21 -18.76 -36.21
N VAL A 261 28.66 -19.39 -35.17
CA VAL A 261 29.43 -20.21 -34.23
C VAL A 261 29.20 -21.67 -34.61
N ASP A 262 30.04 -22.15 -35.52
CA ASP A 262 30.34 -23.58 -35.65
C ASP A 262 31.15 -23.99 -34.40
N ASP A 263 30.51 -24.63 -33.42
CA ASP A 263 31.20 -25.37 -32.38
C ASP A 263 30.68 -26.81 -32.33
N ASP A 264 31.40 -27.65 -33.08
CA ASP A 264 31.59 -29.08 -32.82
C ASP A 264 32.05 -29.26 -31.35
N MET A 265 31.15 -29.67 -30.47
CA MET A 265 31.51 -30.16 -29.13
C MET A 265 30.72 -31.43 -28.81
N ASP A 266 31.41 -32.54 -29.09
CA ASP A 266 31.42 -33.81 -28.39
C ASP A 266 30.13 -34.31 -27.71
N ALA A 267 29.65 -35.43 -28.25
CA ALA A 267 28.70 -36.32 -27.62
C ALA A 267 29.18 -36.74 -26.22
N PRO A 268 28.36 -36.56 -25.15
CA PRO A 268 28.65 -37.18 -23.88
C PRO A 268 28.40 -38.69 -23.96
N GLU A 269 29.42 -39.40 -23.50
CA GLU A 269 29.52 -40.84 -23.26
C GLU A 269 28.34 -41.38 -22.44
N ASP A 270 28.05 -42.65 -22.70
CA ASP A 270 27.13 -43.61 -22.10
C ASP A 270 26.26 -43.21 -20.89
N PRO A 271 24.95 -43.54 -20.90
CA PRO A 271 24.10 -43.39 -19.72
C PRO A 271 24.58 -44.32 -18.58
N PRO A 272 24.48 -43.88 -17.32
CA PRO A 272 24.84 -44.70 -16.18
C PRO A 272 23.97 -45.96 -16.10
N GLU A 273 24.62 -47.08 -15.80
CA GLU A 273 24.04 -48.40 -15.60
C GLU A 273 22.81 -48.36 -14.67
N ASP A 274 21.75 -49.05 -15.08
CA ASP A 274 20.50 -49.21 -14.34
C ASP A 274 20.76 -49.66 -12.88
N PRO A 275 20.12 -49.03 -11.87
CA PRO A 275 20.15 -49.55 -10.51
C PRO A 275 19.45 -50.91 -10.44
N PRO A 276 19.85 -51.79 -9.50
CA PRO A 276 19.31 -53.14 -9.40
C PRO A 276 17.80 -53.12 -9.21
N ILE A 277 17.10 -53.82 -10.12
CA ILE A 277 15.68 -54.14 -10.01
C ILE A 277 15.47 -54.91 -8.71
N ILE A 278 14.90 -54.25 -7.70
CA ILE A 278 14.33 -54.93 -6.54
C ILE A 278 13.01 -55.52 -7.01
N VAL A 279 13.04 -56.81 -7.35
CA VAL A 279 11.84 -57.61 -7.55
C VAL A 279 11.18 -57.79 -6.19
N ILE A 280 10.20 -56.95 -5.88
CA ILE A 280 9.24 -57.21 -4.81
C ILE A 280 8.14 -58.06 -5.47
N SER A 281 8.29 -59.37 -5.39
CA SER A 281 7.21 -60.32 -5.66
C SER A 281 6.19 -60.18 -4.53
N SER A 282 5.11 -59.45 -4.81
CA SER A 282 3.86 -59.51 -4.06
C SER A 282 2.91 -60.44 -4.81
N ASP A 283 3.13 -61.74 -4.60
CA ASP A 283 2.06 -62.73 -4.57
C ASP A 283 1.16 -62.35 -3.39
N ASP A 284 -0.05 -61.89 -3.67
CA ASP A 284 -1.22 -62.04 -2.80
C ASP A 284 -2.44 -61.91 -3.74
N GLU A 285 -2.73 -63.03 -4.40
CA GLU A 285 -4.10 -63.43 -4.66
C GLU A 285 -4.80 -63.49 -3.28
N ASP A 286 -5.93 -62.82 -3.10
CA ASP A 286 -7.08 -63.40 -2.41
C ASP A 286 -8.28 -62.43 -2.39
N ASP A 287 -9.40 -63.03 -2.78
CA ASP A 287 -10.77 -62.80 -2.33
C ASP A 287 -11.56 -61.59 -2.86
N GLU A 288 -12.23 -61.92 -3.97
CA GLU A 288 -13.61 -61.54 -4.25
C GLU A 288 -14.52 -61.83 -3.04
N GLU A 289 -15.07 -60.79 -2.40
CA GLU A 289 -16.36 -60.90 -1.73
C GLU A 289 -17.24 -59.69 -2.09
N GLU A 290 -18.19 -59.93 -3.00
CA GLU A 290 -19.39 -59.13 -3.17
C GLU A 290 -20.30 -59.29 -1.93
N PRO A 291 -20.76 -58.21 -1.30
CA PRO A 291 -21.97 -58.29 -0.49
C PRO A 291 -23.18 -57.88 -1.34
N GLU A 292 -23.88 -58.89 -1.86
CA GLU A 292 -25.32 -58.79 -2.15
C GLU A 292 -26.05 -58.44 -0.85
N HIS A 293 -26.57 -57.21 -0.71
CA HIS A 293 -27.65 -56.89 0.24
C HIS A 293 -28.50 -55.72 -0.27
N GLU A 294 -29.50 -56.04 -1.08
CA GLU A 294 -30.83 -55.42 -0.97
C GLU A 294 -31.66 -56.32 -0.04
N PRO A 295 -32.49 -55.79 0.88
CA PRO A 295 -33.74 -55.16 0.44
C PRO A 295 -34.28 -54.01 1.30
N GLY A 296 -34.94 -53.07 0.62
CA GLY A 296 -36.25 -52.54 1.01
C GLY A 296 -36.36 -51.70 2.28
N PHE A 297 -36.46 -50.39 2.11
CA PHE A 297 -37.22 -49.48 2.97
C PHE A 297 -37.71 -48.34 2.06
N GLY A 298 -39.00 -48.21 1.76
CA GLY A 298 -40.03 -47.90 2.75
C GLY A 298 -40.12 -46.38 2.82
N GLY A 299 -40.96 -45.80 1.95
CA GLY A 299 -40.99 -44.37 1.67
C GLY A 299 -41.39 -43.50 2.85
N TRP A 300 -40.91 -42.26 2.79
CA TRP A 300 -41.55 -41.08 3.37
C TRP A 300 -41.30 -39.94 2.38
N LEU A 301 -42.31 -39.66 1.57
CA LEU A 301 -42.53 -38.30 1.07
C LEU A 301 -43.15 -37.58 2.25
N ASP A 302 -42.36 -36.75 2.94
CA ASP A 302 -42.89 -35.77 3.87
C ASP A 302 -42.94 -34.44 3.12
N GLU A 303 -44.14 -34.14 2.66
CA GLU A 303 -44.57 -32.82 2.22
C GLU A 303 -44.77 -31.97 3.47
N GLY A 304 -44.18 -30.77 3.50
CA GLY A 304 -44.61 -29.72 4.42
C GLY A 304 -43.49 -29.13 5.26
N ASP A 305 -42.84 -28.10 4.75
CA ASP A 305 -42.37 -27.01 5.60
C ASP A 305 -42.80 -25.70 4.95
N GLU A 306 -44.08 -25.39 5.15
CA GLU A 306 -44.62 -24.04 4.99
C GLU A 306 -44.06 -23.21 6.14
N PHE A 307 -43.04 -22.41 5.86
CA PHE A 307 -42.61 -21.35 6.76
C PHE A 307 -43.67 -20.24 6.69
N GLU A 308 -44.66 -20.30 7.59
CA GLU A 308 -45.50 -19.16 7.94
C GLU A 308 -44.63 -18.13 8.66
N GLU A 309 -44.26 -17.06 7.95
CA GLU A 309 -43.71 -15.86 8.58
C GLU A 309 -44.82 -15.15 9.36
N ASP A 310 -44.73 -15.22 10.69
CA ASP A 310 -45.49 -14.43 11.65
C ASP A 310 -45.19 -12.92 11.47
N PRO A 311 -46.21 -12.06 11.24
CA PRO A 311 -46.05 -10.62 11.28
C PRO A 311 -46.57 -10.05 12.61
N GLU A 312 -45.73 -10.10 13.64
CA GLU A 312 -45.91 -9.44 14.94
C GLU A 312 -44.52 -8.86 15.32
N GLU A 313 -44.26 -7.61 15.67
CA GLU A 313 -45.02 -6.47 16.17
C GLU A 313 -44.32 -5.19 15.70
N ILE A 314 -45.06 -4.26 15.08
CA ILE A 314 -44.64 -2.85 15.00
C ILE A 314 -45.03 -2.24 16.34
N LEU A 315 -44.05 -2.04 17.22
CA LEU A 315 -44.23 -1.25 18.43
C LEU A 315 -44.19 0.24 18.05
N ASP A 316 -45.35 0.89 18.22
CA ASP A 316 -45.47 2.33 18.32
C ASP A 316 -44.72 2.80 19.59
N ASP A 317 -43.56 3.45 19.41
CA ASP A 317 -42.87 4.17 20.48
C ASP A 317 -43.23 5.66 20.40
N ASP A 318 -44.36 5.98 21.02
CA ASP A 318 -44.77 7.36 21.35
C ASP A 318 -43.89 7.86 22.51
N GLY A 319 -42.69 8.35 22.16
CA GLY A 319 -41.76 9.01 23.07
C GLY A 319 -41.87 10.53 23.02
N ASP A 320 -42.94 11.08 23.61
CA ASP A 320 -42.99 12.48 24.06
C ASP A 320 -41.88 12.71 25.10
N ALA A 321 -40.92 13.58 24.80
CA ALA A 321 -40.10 14.23 25.80
C ALA A 321 -39.73 15.65 25.36
N ASP A 322 -40.43 16.61 25.97
CA ASP A 322 -40.05 18.00 26.09
C ASP A 322 -38.55 18.18 26.37
N SER A 323 -37.88 19.04 25.60
CA SER A 323 -36.66 19.70 26.05
C SER A 323 -36.54 21.09 25.43
N ASP A 324 -37.07 22.02 26.21
CA ASP A 324 -36.59 23.37 26.50
C ASP A 324 -35.78 24.13 25.44
N VAL A 325 -36.49 25.13 24.92
CA VAL A 325 -36.03 26.34 24.26
C VAL A 325 -34.96 27.05 25.11
N SER A 326 -33.71 27.05 24.65
CA SER A 326 -32.69 27.99 25.13
C SER A 326 -32.63 29.21 24.21
N ALA A 327 -32.85 30.37 24.82
CA ALA A 327 -33.02 31.67 24.19
C ALA A 327 -31.79 32.13 23.38
N VAL A 328 -32.07 32.55 22.14
CA VAL A 328 -31.18 33.39 21.33
C VAL A 328 -31.13 34.78 21.97
N THR A 329 -29.94 35.20 22.40
CA THR A 329 -29.69 36.59 22.77
C THR A 329 -29.12 37.31 21.55
N VAL A 330 -29.91 38.20 20.96
CA VAL A 330 -29.46 39.17 19.95
C VAL A 330 -28.74 40.28 20.71
N VAL A 331 -27.45 40.49 20.41
CA VAL A 331 -26.72 41.68 20.82
C VAL A 331 -26.81 42.67 19.65
N GLU A 332 -27.62 43.71 19.81
CA GLU A 332 -27.51 44.93 19.01
C GLU A 332 -26.24 45.68 19.47
N LEU A 333 -25.40 46.04 18.49
CA LEU A 333 -24.31 46.99 18.67
C LEU A 333 -24.82 48.37 18.20
N ASP A 334 -24.79 49.34 19.11
CA ASP A 334 -24.83 50.78 18.82
C ASP A 334 -23.48 51.28 18.26
#